data_AF-A0A8N4L0F3-F1
#
_entry.id   AF-A0A8N4L0F3-F1
#
_cell.length_a   1.000
_cell.length_b   1.000
_cell.length_c   1.000
_cell.angle_alpha   90.00
_cell.angle_beta   90.00
_cell.angle_gamma   90.00
#
_symmetry.space_group_name_H-M   'P 1'
#
loop_
_entity.id
_entity.type
_entity.pdbx_description
1 polymer ?
#
loop_
_entity_poly.entity_id
_entity_poly.type
_entity_poly.pdbx_seq_one_letter_code
_entity_poly.pdbx_strand_id
1 'polypeptide(L)'
;NALNFYLTTNESHIDKRFWLGLTDSAEEGKFLSIKDGRPMPYAKWSEGQPKNYAGNENCVDLWLVNNIFEMNDENCMAEYYAICELRQPKKTCDVCELKIFLERFMQHTNIPYCQN
;
A
#
# COMPACT_ATOMS: atom_id res chain seq x y z
N ASN A 1 9.11 5.15 5.19
CA ASN A 1 7.74 4.84 4.72
C ASN A 1 7.05 3.97 5.78
N ALA A 2 5.75 4.16 6.02
CA ALA A 2 4.97 3.43 7.03
C ALA A 2 5.00 1.91 6.82
N LEU A 3 4.93 1.45 5.56
CA LEU A 3 5.03 0.02 5.25
C LEU A 3 6.38 -0.56 5.70
N ASN A 4 7.49 0.12 5.37
CA ASN A 4 8.82 -0.31 5.79
C ASN A 4 8.92 -0.44 7.32
N PHE A 5 8.41 0.55 8.05
CA PHE A 5 8.40 0.52 9.51
C PHE A 5 7.59 -0.66 10.05
N TYR A 6 6.40 -0.90 9.50
CA TYR A 6 5.56 -2.03 9.91
C TYR A 6 6.28 -3.37 9.72
N LEU A 7 6.88 -3.59 8.54
CA LEU A 7 7.55 -4.84 8.21
C LEU A 7 8.83 -5.09 9.02
N THR A 8 9.56 -4.03 9.40
CA THR A 8 10.80 -4.18 10.17
C THR A 8 10.59 -4.26 11.68
N THR A 9 9.52 -3.66 12.22
CA THR A 9 9.33 -3.53 13.67
C THR A 9 8.32 -4.50 14.27
N ASN A 10 7.29 -4.89 13.52
CA ASN A 10 6.28 -5.84 14.00
C ASN A 10 6.67 -7.25 13.55
N GLU A 11 6.92 -8.16 14.49
CA GLU A 11 7.33 -9.56 14.24
C GLU A 11 8.67 -9.76 13.47
N SER A 12 9.39 -8.67 13.14
CA SER A 12 10.69 -8.68 12.47
C SER A 12 10.72 -9.57 11.22
N HIS A 13 9.99 -9.18 10.18
CA HIS A 13 9.95 -9.90 8.90
C HIS A 13 11.21 -9.73 8.04
N ILE A 14 12.37 -9.53 8.67
CA ILE A 14 13.63 -9.19 8.00
C ILE A 14 14.18 -10.29 7.09
N ASP A 15 13.73 -11.52 7.28
CA ASP A 15 14.06 -12.71 6.49
C ASP A 15 13.03 -12.99 5.38
N LYS A 16 11.99 -12.16 5.26
CA LYS A 16 10.85 -12.38 4.36
C LYS A 16 10.96 -11.52 3.10
N ARG A 17 10.33 -12.01 2.04
CA ARG A 17 10.04 -11.26 0.83
C ARG A 17 8.53 -11.16 0.63
N PHE A 18 8.10 -10.10 -0.02
CA PHE A 18 6.69 -9.79 -0.17
C PHE A 18 6.34 -9.36 -1.58
N TRP A 19 5.42 -10.07 -2.23
CA TRP A 19 4.85 -9.67 -3.50
C TRP A 19 4.04 -8.38 -3.40
N LEU A 20 4.24 -7.50 -4.39
CA LEU A 20 3.36 -6.39 -4.71
C LEU A 20 2.48 -6.75 -5.91
N GLY A 21 1.31 -6.14 -6.00
CA GLY A 21 0.38 -6.33 -7.12
C GLY A 21 0.78 -5.58 -8.39
N LEU A 22 2.02 -5.75 -8.86
CA LEU A 22 2.62 -5.06 -10.00
C LEU A 22 3.29 -6.04 -10.95
N THR A 23 3.17 -5.79 -12.25
CA THR A 23 3.82 -6.58 -13.31
C THR A 23 4.13 -5.72 -14.53
N ASP A 24 5.19 -6.05 -15.25
CA ASP A 24 5.53 -5.49 -16.57
C ASP A 24 5.46 -6.54 -17.69
N SER A 25 4.79 -7.68 -17.45
CA SER A 25 4.61 -8.77 -18.44
C SER A 25 4.05 -8.34 -19.80
N ALA A 26 3.39 -7.17 -19.87
CA ALA A 26 2.87 -6.63 -21.11
C ALA A 26 3.93 -5.87 -21.92
N GLU A 27 4.84 -5.19 -21.25
CA GLU A 27 5.94 -4.44 -21.86
C GLU A 27 7.04 -4.22 -20.81
N GLU A 28 8.20 -4.82 -21.05
CA GLU A 28 9.39 -4.76 -20.19
C GLU A 28 9.70 -3.34 -19.71
N GLY A 29 9.87 -3.17 -18.41
CA GLY A 29 10.15 -1.88 -17.78
C GLY A 29 8.91 -0.99 -17.58
N LYS A 30 7.72 -1.38 -18.04
CA LYS A 30 6.45 -0.69 -17.77
C LYS A 30 5.59 -1.46 -16.78
N PHE A 31 5.83 -1.19 -15.51
CA PHE A 31 5.09 -1.81 -14.41
C PHE A 31 3.68 -1.25 -14.26
N LEU A 32 2.69 -2.13 -14.37
CA LEU A 32 1.27 -1.85 -14.23
C LEU A 32 0.69 -2.64 -13.06
N SER A 33 -0.34 -2.07 -12.42
CA SER A 33 -1.10 -2.80 -11.41
C SER A 33 -1.87 -3.95 -12.03
N ILE A 34 -1.72 -5.15 -11.46
CA ILE A 34 -2.53 -6.33 -11.85
C ILE A 34 -4.03 -6.13 -11.59
N LYS A 35 -4.39 -5.16 -10.75
CA LYS A 35 -5.76 -4.91 -10.30
C LYS A 35 -6.56 -4.08 -11.30
N ASP A 36 -5.98 -3.01 -11.80
CA ASP A 36 -6.68 -2.01 -12.63
C ASP A 36 -5.87 -1.50 -13.83
N GLY A 37 -4.70 -2.10 -14.09
CA GLY A 37 -3.83 -1.75 -15.22
C GLY A 37 -3.19 -0.37 -15.12
N ARG A 38 -3.33 0.33 -13.99
CA ARG A 38 -2.75 1.67 -13.85
C ARG A 38 -1.23 1.59 -13.70
N PRO A 39 -0.49 2.58 -14.24
CA PRO A 39 0.96 2.65 -14.07
C PRO A 39 1.35 2.73 -12.60
N MET A 40 2.46 2.09 -12.25
CA MET A 40 3.08 2.23 -10.94
C MET A 40 3.39 3.71 -10.65
N PRO A 41 2.79 4.33 -9.62
CA PRO A 41 2.97 5.76 -9.35
C PRO A 41 4.29 6.08 -8.63
N TYR A 42 4.91 5.08 -8.02
CA TYR A 42 6.11 5.23 -7.20
C TYR A 42 6.94 3.96 -7.25
N ALA A 43 8.25 4.11 -7.38
CA ALA A 43 9.21 3.03 -7.32
C ALA A 43 10.32 3.33 -6.31
N LYS A 44 10.71 2.32 -5.52
CA LYS A 44 11.93 2.34 -4.70
C LYS A 44 12.76 1.11 -5.03
N TRP A 45 13.23 1.06 -6.27
CA TRP A 45 14.10 -0.02 -6.72
C TRP A 45 15.34 -0.12 -5.86
N SER A 46 15.75 -1.35 -5.60
CA SER A 46 17.08 -1.63 -5.09
C SER A 46 18.14 -1.30 -6.13
N GLU A 47 19.37 -1.12 -5.67
CA GLU A 47 20.48 -0.79 -6.56
C GLU A 47 20.62 -1.84 -7.69
N GLY A 48 20.59 -1.37 -8.93
CA GLY A 48 20.67 -2.22 -10.11
C GLY A 48 19.35 -2.78 -10.62
N GLN A 49 18.21 -2.46 -9.98
CA GLN A 49 16.88 -2.92 -10.41
C GLN A 49 16.03 -1.84 -11.11
N PRO A 50 15.10 -2.25 -11.99
CA PRO A 50 14.85 -3.62 -12.46
C PRO A 50 15.89 -4.08 -13.49
N LYS A 51 16.25 -5.38 -13.50
CA LYS A 51 17.35 -5.93 -14.32
C LYS A 51 16.92 -7.04 -15.28
N ASN A 52 15.74 -7.59 -15.11
CA ASN A 52 15.17 -8.68 -15.87
C ASN A 52 16.12 -9.87 -16.07
N TYR A 53 16.58 -10.45 -14.97
CA TYR A 53 17.52 -11.56 -14.97
C TYR A 53 17.00 -12.71 -15.83
N ALA A 54 17.86 -13.19 -16.74
CA ALA A 54 17.52 -14.23 -17.71
C ALA A 54 16.26 -13.94 -18.58
N GLY A 55 15.78 -12.69 -18.62
CA GLY A 55 14.60 -12.29 -19.38
C GLY A 55 13.27 -12.84 -18.84
N ASN A 56 13.19 -13.15 -17.54
CA ASN A 56 11.99 -13.78 -16.95
C ASN A 56 11.51 -13.19 -15.62
N GLU A 57 11.98 -12.00 -15.23
CA GLU A 57 11.57 -11.34 -13.99
C GLU A 57 10.48 -10.30 -14.30
N ASN A 58 9.19 -10.67 -14.12
CA ASN A 58 8.06 -9.83 -14.52
C ASN A 58 7.13 -9.42 -13.36
N CYS A 59 7.51 -9.77 -12.12
CA CYS A 59 6.72 -9.50 -10.91
C CYS A 59 7.56 -8.72 -9.92
N VAL A 60 6.93 -7.85 -9.11
CA VAL A 60 7.66 -7.00 -8.16
C VAL A 60 7.57 -7.56 -6.74
N ASP A 61 8.69 -7.93 -6.14
CA ASP A 61 8.78 -8.22 -4.71
C ASP A 61 9.43 -7.06 -3.92
N LEU A 62 9.22 -7.09 -2.62
CA LEU A 62 9.96 -6.32 -1.63
C LEU A 62 10.95 -7.25 -0.92
N TRP A 63 12.22 -6.87 -0.93
CA TRP A 63 13.28 -7.53 -0.17
C TRP A 63 14.03 -6.54 0.72
N LEU A 64 14.71 -7.04 1.76
CA LEU A 64 15.40 -6.18 2.72
C LEU A 64 16.82 -5.84 2.24
N VAL A 65 17.10 -4.54 2.06
CA VAL A 65 18.42 -3.99 1.75
C VAL A 65 18.76 -2.94 2.80
N ASN A 66 19.85 -3.14 3.55
CA ASN A 66 20.31 -2.19 4.58
C ASN A 66 19.21 -1.74 5.57
N ASN A 67 18.39 -2.69 6.06
CA ASN A 67 17.23 -2.46 6.94
C ASN A 67 16.05 -1.68 6.31
N ILE A 68 16.02 -1.60 4.98
CA ILE A 68 14.92 -0.98 4.24
C ILE A 68 14.42 -1.95 3.18
N PHE A 69 13.11 -2.17 3.13
CA PHE A 69 12.46 -2.89 2.06
C PHE A 69 12.50 -2.07 0.77
N GLU A 70 13.10 -2.66 -0.26
CA GLU A 70 13.27 -2.09 -1.60
C GLU A 70 12.66 -3.03 -2.63
N MET A 71 12.35 -2.49 -3.80
CA MET A 71 11.72 -3.22 -4.89
C MET A 71 12.77 -3.98 -5.71
N ASN A 72 12.35 -5.14 -6.17
CA ASN A 72 13.10 -6.03 -7.05
C ASN A 72 12.10 -6.62 -8.05
N ASP A 73 12.46 -6.62 -9.33
CA ASP A 73 11.79 -7.45 -10.32
C ASP A 73 12.29 -8.87 -10.15
N GLU A 74 11.37 -9.81 -10.17
CA GLU A 74 11.65 -11.19 -9.80
C GLU A 74 10.79 -12.14 -10.62
N ASN A 75 11.24 -13.38 -10.70
CA ASN A 75 10.50 -14.43 -11.37
C ASN A 75 9.18 -14.67 -10.65
N CYS A 76 8.07 -14.47 -11.35
CA CYS A 76 6.71 -14.60 -10.80
C CYS A 76 6.40 -15.98 -10.17
N MET A 77 7.18 -17.01 -10.49
CA MET A 77 7.01 -18.35 -9.95
C MET A 77 7.69 -18.56 -8.58
N ALA A 78 8.42 -17.57 -8.06
CA ALA A 78 9.05 -17.66 -6.75
C ALA A 78 8.00 -17.65 -5.62
N GLU A 79 8.28 -18.41 -4.56
CA GLU A 79 7.37 -18.55 -3.42
C GLU A 79 7.65 -17.51 -2.33
N TYR A 80 6.86 -16.44 -2.29
CA TYR A 80 6.93 -15.39 -1.27
C TYR A 80 5.57 -15.06 -0.66
N TYR A 81 5.58 -14.27 0.41
CA TYR A 81 4.37 -13.78 1.05
C TYR A 81 3.71 -12.70 0.20
N ALA A 82 2.40 -12.47 0.36
CA ALA A 82 1.70 -11.41 -0.36
C ALA A 82 1.25 -10.32 0.62
N ILE A 83 1.42 -9.05 0.23
CA ILE A 83 0.83 -7.91 0.96
C ILE A 83 -0.45 -7.49 0.23
N CYS A 84 -1.57 -7.56 0.92
CA CYS A 84 -2.87 -7.13 0.41
C CYS A 84 -3.20 -5.71 0.88
N GLU A 85 -3.57 -4.83 -0.06
CA GLU A 85 -4.17 -3.54 0.26
C GLU A 85 -5.69 -3.71 0.44
N LEU A 86 -6.17 -3.53 1.68
CA LEU A 86 -7.59 -3.35 1.93
C LEU A 86 -7.97 -1.92 1.57
N ARG A 87 -8.72 -1.75 0.47
CA ARG A 87 -9.48 -0.51 0.27
C ARG A 87 -10.53 -0.49 1.37
N GLN A 88 -10.30 0.27 2.44
CA GLN A 88 -11.41 0.63 3.31
C GLN A 88 -12.47 1.23 2.37
N PRO A 89 -13.76 0.84 2.47
CA PRO A 89 -14.78 1.72 1.93
C PRO A 89 -14.42 3.11 2.45
N LYS A 90 -14.51 4.15 1.60
CA LYS A 90 -14.46 5.53 2.11
C LYS A 90 -15.29 5.46 3.39
N LYS A 91 -14.71 5.82 4.54
CA LYS A 91 -15.55 6.06 5.71
C LYS A 91 -16.51 7.13 5.20
N THR A 92 -17.68 6.72 4.74
CA THR A 92 -18.83 7.59 4.71
C THR A 92 -18.93 7.92 6.16
N CYS A 93 -18.45 9.11 6.50
CA CYS A 93 -18.52 9.56 7.85
C CYS A 93 -20.01 9.78 8.10
N ASP A 94 -20.75 8.71 8.37
CA ASP A 94 -22.12 8.78 8.89
C ASP A 94 -22.09 9.56 10.21
N VAL A 95 -20.93 9.55 10.89
CA VAL A 95 -20.61 10.38 12.05
C VAL A 95 -20.36 11.86 11.69
N CYS A 96 -19.83 12.20 10.50
CA CYS A 96 -19.74 13.61 10.09
C CYS A 96 -21.12 14.15 9.73
N GLU A 97 -21.98 13.36 9.08
CA GLU A 97 -23.36 13.78 8.82
C GLU A 97 -24.15 13.90 10.12
N LEU A 98 -24.01 12.95 11.07
CA LEU A 98 -24.61 13.10 12.39
C LEU A 98 -24.04 14.28 13.16
N LYS A 99 -22.73 14.54 13.09
CA LYS A 99 -22.10 15.69 13.76
C LYS A 99 -22.62 17.00 13.17
N ILE A 100 -22.69 17.12 11.85
CA ILE A 100 -23.26 18.30 11.16
C ILE A 100 -24.74 18.45 11.48
N PHE A 101 -25.49 17.34 11.51
CA PHE A 101 -26.91 17.33 11.87
C PHE A 101 -27.13 17.76 13.32
N LEU A 102 -26.35 17.22 14.26
CA LEU A 102 -26.40 17.57 15.67
C LEU A 102 -25.94 19.02 15.91
N GLU A 103 -24.88 19.48 15.26
CA GLU A 103 -24.42 20.87 15.32
C GLU A 103 -25.50 21.84 14.79
N ARG A 104 -26.16 21.52 13.68
CA ARG A 104 -27.29 22.31 13.15
C ARG A 104 -28.52 22.22 14.04
N PHE A 105 -28.84 21.04 14.56
CA PHE A 105 -29.97 20.84 15.48
C PHE A 105 -29.78 21.64 16.78
N MET A 106 -28.57 21.66 17.34
CA MET A 106 -28.22 22.45 18.52
C MET A 106 -28.22 23.96 18.26
N GLN A 107 -28.04 24.42 17.01
CA GLN A 107 -28.18 25.83 16.65
C GLN A 107 -29.64 26.27 16.47
N HIS A 108 -30.53 25.34 16.09
CA HIS A 108 -31.95 25.62 15.88
C HIS A 108 -32.83 25.32 17.09
N THR A 109 -32.31 24.57 18.07
CA THR A 109 -32.95 24.37 19.35
C THR A 109 -32.27 25.26 20.37
N ASN A 110 -33.02 26.11 21.07
CA ASN A 110 -32.53 26.91 22.21
C ASN A 110 -32.23 26.00 23.41
N ILE A 111 -31.41 24.96 23.23
CA ILE A 111 -30.96 24.08 24.30
C ILE A 111 -29.80 24.81 24.97
N PRO A 112 -29.96 25.28 26.22
CA PRO A 112 -28.88 25.93 26.94
C PRO A 112 -27.77 24.89 27.11
N TYR A 113 -26.56 25.25 26.68
CA TYR A 113 -25.37 24.45 26.95
C TYR A 113 -25.23 24.33 28.47
N CYS A 114 -25.43 23.15 29.04
CA CYS A 114 -25.13 22.93 30.46
C CYS A 114 -23.61 23.11 30.65
N GLN A 115 -23.22 24.28 31.15
CA GLN A 115 -21.86 24.53 31.60
C GLN A 115 -21.70 23.89 32.98
N ASN A 116 -20.76 22.95 33.09
CA ASN A 116 -20.14 22.58 34.36
C ASN A 116 -18.96 23.51 34.62
#